data_AF-A0A1J3GCM5-F1
#
_entry.id   AF-A0A1J3GCM5-F1
#
_cell.length_a   1.000
_cell.length_b   1.000
_cell.length_c   1.000
_cell.angle_alpha   90.00
_cell.angle_beta   90.00
_cell.angle_gamma   90.00
#
_symmetry.space_group_name_H-M   'P 1'
#
loop_
_entity.id
_entity.type
_entity.pdbx_description
1 polymer ?
#
loop_
_entity_poly.entity_id
_entity_poly.type
_entity_poly.pdbx_seq_one_letter_code
_entity_poly.pdbx_strand_id
1 'polypeptide(L)'
;VDPRSSLDLHSHSMIHRDPSEVEDKPQKSLNEKQQENQELLIRCIVQHLGFQGNRPITACIIYKCLLQWRSFEVERTSVFDRIIQTIGHAIETQDNNNTLAYWLSNASTLLLLLQRTLKASGAAGMAPQRRRSSSATLFGRMTQSFRGAPQ
;
A
#
# COMPACT_ATOMS: atom_id res chain seq x y z
N VAL A 1 60.76 23.50 39.62
CA VAL A 1 59.59 24.36 39.35
C VAL A 1 59.71 24.82 37.91
N ASP A 2 58.93 24.19 37.03
CA ASP A 2 58.63 24.60 35.64
C ASP A 2 57.96 25.99 35.57
N PRO A 3 57.57 26.57 34.41
CA PRO A 3 57.92 26.35 32.99
C PRO A 3 58.02 27.68 32.17
N ARG A 4 58.23 27.57 30.85
CA ARG A 4 57.66 28.36 29.71
C ARG A 4 58.69 28.39 28.58
N SER A 5 58.42 28.15 27.31
CA SER A 5 57.19 27.91 26.56
C SER A 5 57.66 27.57 25.14
N SER A 6 57.22 26.45 24.56
CA SER A 6 57.29 26.25 23.11
C SER A 6 55.95 25.68 22.68
N LEU A 7 55.10 26.57 22.18
CA LEU A 7 53.95 26.24 21.36
C LEU A 7 54.50 25.82 20.00
N ASP A 8 54.22 24.59 19.58
CA ASP A 8 54.04 24.23 18.18
C ASP A 8 53.60 22.77 18.09
N LEU A 9 52.29 22.56 17.93
CA LEU A 9 51.82 21.45 17.10
C LEU A 9 50.42 21.80 16.58
N HIS A 10 50.36 22.25 15.34
CA HIS A 10 49.15 22.31 14.56
C HIS A 10 48.66 20.87 14.32
N SER A 11 47.81 20.38 15.21
CA SER A 11 46.99 19.20 14.95
C SER A 11 45.98 19.54 13.86
N HIS A 12 46.28 19.16 12.62
CA HIS A 12 45.25 18.99 11.60
C HIS A 12 44.33 17.86 12.06
N SER A 13 43.29 18.22 12.81
CA SER A 13 42.14 17.35 13.05
C SER A 13 41.47 17.16 11.69
N MET A 14 41.77 16.05 11.02
CA MET A 14 40.89 15.49 10.02
C MET A 14 39.61 15.11 10.78
N ILE A 15 38.65 16.04 10.81
CA ILE A 15 37.28 15.74 11.19
C ILE A 15 36.88 14.57 10.30
N HIS A 16 36.76 13.43 10.95
CA HIS A 16 36.20 12.19 10.48
C HIS A 16 34.86 12.54 9.81
N ARG A 17 34.87 12.69 8.48
CA ARG A 17 33.65 12.75 7.69
C ARG A 17 33.01 11.38 7.87
N ASP A 18 32.08 11.32 8.82
CA ASP A 18 31.20 10.19 9.02
C ASP A 18 30.47 9.92 7.69
N PRO A 19 30.72 8.80 6.99
CA PRO A 19 30.05 8.50 5.72
C PRO A 19 28.56 8.15 5.90
N SER A 20 28.06 8.13 7.13
CA SER A 20 26.74 7.59 7.48
C SER A 20 25.55 8.50 7.14
N GLU A 21 25.77 9.77 6.78
CA GLU A 21 24.67 10.74 6.61
C GLU A 21 24.01 10.78 5.21
N VAL A 22 24.48 9.98 4.24
CA VAL A 22 24.00 10.12 2.84
C VAL A 22 22.94 9.08 2.46
N GLU A 23 22.73 8.02 3.24
CA GLU A 23 21.84 6.91 2.83
C GLU A 23 20.47 6.86 3.54
N ASP A 24 20.24 7.66 4.59
CA ASP A 24 19.00 7.63 5.39
C ASP A 24 17.96 8.71 4.98
N LYS A 25 18.35 9.64 4.11
CA LYS A 25 17.54 10.79 3.68
C LYS A 25 16.36 10.45 2.74
N PRO A 26 16.49 9.51 1.78
CA PRO A 26 15.39 9.16 0.87
C PRO A 26 14.27 8.38 1.58
N GLN A 27 14.63 7.53 2.56
CA GLN A 27 13.69 6.61 3.19
C GLN A 27 12.85 7.31 4.27
N LYS A 28 13.45 8.23 5.04
CA LYS A 28 12.74 9.10 5.99
C LYS A 28 11.70 9.99 5.32
N SER A 29 12.06 10.69 4.24
CA SER A 29 11.13 11.55 3.50
C SER A 29 9.96 10.78 2.87
N LEU A 30 10.19 9.54 2.42
CA LEU A 30 9.13 8.67 1.90
C LEU A 30 8.13 8.26 3.00
N ASN A 31 8.62 7.98 4.21
CA ASN A 31 7.78 7.65 5.36
C ASN A 31 6.99 8.87 5.86
N GLU A 32 7.61 10.05 5.91
CA GLU A 32 6.93 11.32 6.24
C GLU A 32 5.80 11.62 5.26
N LYS A 33 6.06 11.51 3.96
CA LYS A 33 5.04 11.68 2.92
C LYS A 33 3.91 10.66 3.05
N GLN A 34 4.23 9.43 3.43
CA GLN A 34 3.24 8.39 3.67
C GLN A 34 2.34 8.74 4.86
N GLN A 35 2.91 9.29 5.94
CA GLN A 35 2.15 9.77 7.09
C GLN A 35 1.24 10.95 6.72
N GLU A 36 1.74 11.94 5.98
CA GLU A 36 0.95 13.08 5.49
C GLU A 36 -0.25 12.62 4.64
N ASN A 37 -0.02 11.67 3.73
CA ASN A 37 -1.08 11.11 2.92
C ASN A 37 -2.16 10.39 3.75
N GLN A 38 -1.77 9.74 4.85
CA GLN A 38 -2.73 9.16 5.79
C GLN A 38 -3.52 10.24 6.53
N GLU A 39 -2.88 11.32 6.99
CA GLU A 39 -3.59 12.45 7.61
C GLU A 39 -4.62 13.07 6.66
N LEU A 40 -4.26 13.23 5.38
CA LEU A 40 -5.17 13.71 4.35
C LEU A 40 -6.39 12.78 4.19
N LEU A 41 -6.17 11.46 4.18
CA LEU A 41 -7.27 10.51 4.15
C LEU A 41 -8.20 10.67 5.36
N ILE A 42 -7.65 10.80 6.57
CA ILE A 42 -8.46 11.00 7.78
C ILE A 42 -9.31 12.27 7.67
N ARG A 43 -8.71 13.39 7.22
CA ARG A 43 -9.47 14.63 6.99
C ARG A 43 -10.57 14.49 5.95
N CYS A 44 -10.35 13.70 4.90
CA CYS A 44 -11.38 13.42 3.89
C CYS A 44 -12.54 12.60 4.44
N ILE A 45 -12.29 11.66 5.36
CA ILE A 45 -13.33 10.84 5.98
C ILE A 45 -14.26 11.71 6.83
N VAL A 46 -13.70 12.64 7.61
CA VAL A 46 -14.46 13.52 8.52
C VAL A 46 -15.40 14.48 7.75
N GLN A 47 -15.07 14.85 6.50
CA GLN A 47 -15.82 15.84 5.72
C GLN A 47 -17.19 15.38 5.19
N HIS A 48 -17.60 14.12 5.41
CA HIS A 48 -18.88 13.58 4.95
C HIS A 48 -19.14 13.85 3.45
N LEU A 49 -18.32 13.22 2.59
CA LEU A 49 -18.27 13.49 1.15
C LEU A 49 -19.54 13.10 0.37
N GLY A 50 -20.47 12.36 0.99
CA GLY A 50 -21.76 12.02 0.38
C GLY A 50 -21.65 10.92 -0.69
N PHE A 51 -22.51 11.04 -1.70
CA PHE A 51 -22.68 10.03 -2.75
C PHE A 51 -22.54 10.64 -4.14
N GLN A 52 -21.98 9.86 -5.06
CA GLN A 52 -22.07 10.13 -6.49
C GLN A 52 -23.06 9.12 -7.09
N GLY A 53 -24.30 9.55 -7.33
CA GLY A 53 -25.41 8.64 -7.61
C GLY A 53 -25.59 7.65 -6.45
N ASN A 54 -25.50 6.35 -6.74
CA ASN A 54 -25.61 5.30 -5.71
C ASN A 54 -24.25 4.86 -5.12
N ARG A 55 -23.16 5.59 -5.42
CA ARG A 55 -21.81 5.19 -5.00
C ARG A 55 -21.36 6.02 -3.78
N PRO A 56 -21.12 5.39 -2.61
CA PRO A 56 -20.59 6.10 -1.46
C PRO A 56 -19.14 6.53 -1.71
N ILE A 57 -18.91 7.84 -1.74
CA ILE A 57 -17.62 8.43 -2.17
C ILE A 57 -16.53 8.12 -1.15
N THR A 58 -16.82 8.27 0.15
CA THR A 58 -15.85 8.00 1.22
C THR A 58 -15.35 6.57 1.18
N ALA A 59 -16.24 5.57 1.04
CA ALA A 59 -15.84 4.17 0.90
C ALA A 59 -14.92 3.94 -0.32
N CYS A 60 -15.22 4.58 -1.45
CA CYS A 60 -14.42 4.46 -2.67
C CYS A 60 -13.02 5.06 -2.51
N ILE A 61 -12.90 6.20 -1.84
CA ILE A 61 -11.61 6.85 -1.58
C ILE A 61 -10.77 6.01 -0.62
N ILE A 62 -11.35 5.58 0.51
CA ILE A 62 -10.66 4.71 1.47
C ILE A 62 -10.12 3.47 0.76
N TYR A 63 -10.96 2.77 0.00
CA TYR A 63 -10.56 1.57 -0.71
C TYR A 63 -9.40 1.82 -1.68
N LYS A 64 -9.46 2.89 -2.48
CA LYS A 64 -8.39 3.22 -3.42
C LYS A 64 -7.08 3.57 -2.72
N CYS A 65 -7.12 4.30 -1.61
CA CYS A 65 -5.94 4.61 -0.81
C CYS A 65 -5.29 3.33 -0.27
N LEU A 66 -6.08 2.42 0.29
CA LEU A 66 -5.59 1.14 0.82
C LEU A 66 -4.93 0.27 -0.27
N LEU A 67 -5.50 0.25 -1.48
CA LEU A 67 -4.87 -0.42 -2.62
C LEU A 67 -3.56 0.24 -3.04
N GLN A 68 -3.55 1.57 -3.17
CA GLN A 68 -2.37 2.33 -3.59
C GLN A 68 -1.20 2.14 -2.64
N TRP A 69 -1.48 2.05 -1.34
CA TRP A 69 -0.48 1.83 -0.30
C TRP A 69 -0.19 0.35 -0.03
N ARG A 70 -0.82 -0.57 -0.79
CA ARG A 70 -0.70 -2.03 -0.61
C ARG A 70 -0.93 -2.48 0.82
N SER A 71 -1.88 -1.84 1.51
CA SER A 71 -2.14 -2.05 2.94
C SER A 71 -2.56 -3.49 3.30
N PHE A 72 -2.91 -4.31 2.30
CA PHE A 72 -3.28 -5.72 2.47
C PHE A 72 -2.08 -6.68 2.45
N GLU A 73 -0.93 -6.25 1.95
CA GLU A 73 0.30 -7.07 1.89
C GLU A 73 1.10 -6.98 3.20
N VAL A 74 0.80 -5.99 4.04
CA VAL A 74 1.48 -5.73 5.30
C VAL A 74 0.76 -6.46 6.43
N GLU A 75 1.50 -7.26 7.22
CA GLU A 75 0.95 -8.06 8.32
C GLU A 75 0.21 -7.22 9.38
N ARG A 76 0.72 -6.01 9.66
CA ARG A 76 0.05 -5.01 10.50
C ARG A 76 0.20 -3.61 9.92
N THR A 77 -0.91 -2.89 9.82
CA THR A 77 -0.91 -1.47 9.48
C THR A 77 -1.94 -0.73 10.33
N SER A 78 -1.50 0.36 10.96
CA SER A 78 -2.33 1.19 11.85
C SER A 78 -3.40 1.98 11.10
N VAL A 79 -3.33 2.06 9.76
CA VAL A 79 -4.28 2.83 8.96
C VAL A 79 -5.71 2.31 9.10
N PHE A 80 -5.89 0.98 9.26
CA PHE A 80 -7.21 0.39 9.47
C PHE A 80 -7.82 0.84 10.80
N ASP A 81 -7.05 0.78 11.88
CA ASP A 81 -7.50 1.21 13.21
C ASP A 81 -7.87 2.70 13.21
N ARG A 82 -7.05 3.54 12.56
CA ARG A 82 -7.31 4.97 12.44
C ARG A 82 -8.59 5.27 11.65
N ILE A 83 -8.84 4.53 10.55
CA ILE A 83 -10.09 4.66 9.78
C ILE A 83 -11.29 4.26 10.64
N ILE A 84 -11.21 3.11 11.34
CA ILE A 84 -12.29 2.62 12.21
C ILE A 84 -12.60 3.63 13.31
N GLN A 85 -11.58 4.13 14.00
CA GLN A 85 -11.73 5.15 15.05
C GLN A 85 -12.36 6.43 14.50
N THR A 86 -11.91 6.90 13.33
CA THR A 86 -12.44 8.13 12.71
C THR A 86 -13.92 7.99 12.35
N ILE A 87 -14.31 6.86 11.77
CA ILE A 87 -15.71 6.56 11.44
C ILE A 87 -16.55 6.42 12.72
N GLY A 88 -16.03 5.69 13.72
CA GLY A 88 -16.69 5.52 15.02
C GLY A 88 -16.98 6.86 15.69
N HIS A 89 -15.98 7.74 15.74
CA HIS A 89 -16.15 9.09 16.27
C HIS A 89 -17.18 9.91 15.48
N ALA A 90 -17.18 9.80 14.15
CA ALA A 90 -18.16 10.50 13.31
C ALA A 90 -19.60 9.97 13.48
N ILE A 91 -19.77 8.74 13.97
CA ILE A 91 -21.07 8.17 14.34
C ILE A 91 -21.49 8.63 15.74
N GLU A 92 -20.60 8.52 16.72
CA GLU A 92 -20.88 8.86 18.12
C GLU A 92 -21.20 10.34 18.34
N THR A 93 -20.64 11.22 17.50
CA THR A 93 -20.85 12.68 17.60
C THR A 93 -22.16 13.15 16.98
N GLN A 94 -22.88 12.29 16.25
CA GLN A 94 -24.03 12.67 15.43
C GLN A 94 -25.21 11.72 15.68
N ASP A 95 -26.16 12.13 16.52
CA ASP A 95 -27.41 11.39 16.73
C ASP A 95 -28.43 11.72 15.62
N ASN A 96 -28.17 11.21 14.41
CA ASN A 96 -28.96 11.49 13.22
C ASN A 96 -29.08 10.25 12.32
N ASN A 97 -30.32 9.83 12.04
CA ASN A 97 -30.63 8.68 11.17
C ASN A 97 -30.03 8.79 9.76
N ASN A 98 -29.93 10.00 9.20
CA ASN A 98 -29.31 10.22 7.89
C ASN A 98 -27.79 9.95 7.95
N THR A 99 -27.14 10.36 9.03
CA THR A 99 -25.72 10.11 9.29
C THR A 99 -25.46 8.62 9.50
N LEU A 100 -26.33 7.93 10.24
CA LEU A 100 -26.27 6.48 10.42
C LEU A 100 -26.44 5.73 9.09
N ALA A 101 -27.44 6.10 8.29
CA ALA A 101 -27.67 5.50 6.97
C ALA A 101 -26.48 5.73 6.02
N TYR A 102 -25.88 6.92 6.06
CA TYR A 102 -24.67 7.24 5.33
C TYR A 102 -23.49 6.35 5.74
N TRP A 103 -23.18 6.28 7.03
CA TRP A 103 -22.04 5.49 7.52
C TRP A 103 -22.26 3.99 7.33
N LEU A 104 -23.49 3.49 7.49
CA LEU A 104 -23.84 2.12 7.17
C LEU A 104 -23.59 1.81 5.69
N SER A 105 -24.06 2.68 4.78
CA SER A 105 -23.85 2.51 3.33
C SER A 105 -22.36 2.49 2.96
N ASN A 106 -21.57 3.37 3.58
CA ASN A 106 -20.13 3.42 3.39
C ASN A 106 -19.44 2.15 3.94
N ALA A 107 -19.76 1.75 5.16
CA ALA A 107 -19.18 0.58 5.82
C ALA A 107 -19.50 -0.72 5.07
N SER A 108 -20.76 -0.91 4.64
CA SER A 108 -21.15 -2.09 3.85
C SER A 108 -20.44 -2.15 2.51
N THR A 109 -20.31 -1.01 1.82
CA THR A 109 -19.59 -0.95 0.54
C THR A 109 -18.10 -1.21 0.73
N LEU A 110 -17.49 -0.63 1.76
CA LEU A 110 -16.10 -0.86 2.08
C LEU A 110 -15.87 -2.34 2.40
N LEU A 111 -16.67 -2.94 3.29
CA LEU A 111 -16.60 -4.36 3.62
C LEU A 111 -16.67 -5.24 2.37
N LEU A 112 -17.58 -4.96 1.44
CA LEU A 112 -17.70 -5.69 0.18
C LEU A 112 -16.42 -5.59 -0.68
N LEU A 113 -15.85 -4.40 -0.80
CA LEU A 113 -14.62 -4.15 -1.57
C LEU A 113 -13.41 -4.86 -0.92
N LEU A 114 -13.29 -4.79 0.40
CA LEU A 114 -12.25 -5.45 1.17
C LEU A 114 -12.35 -6.97 1.03
N GLN A 115 -13.54 -7.55 1.21
CA GLN A 115 -13.78 -8.99 1.07
C GLN A 115 -13.44 -9.50 -0.33
N ARG A 116 -13.80 -8.76 -1.39
CA ARG A 116 -13.45 -9.15 -2.77
C ARG A 116 -11.94 -9.17 -3.00
N THR A 117 -11.23 -8.19 -2.43
CA THR A 117 -9.78 -8.06 -2.56
C THR A 117 -9.07 -9.18 -1.81
N LEU A 118 -9.46 -9.45 -0.57
CA LEU A 118 -8.87 -10.52 0.25
C LEU A 118 -9.16 -11.92 -0.30
N LYS A 119 -10.40 -12.17 -0.77
CA LYS A 119 -10.74 -13.45 -1.44
C LYS A 119 -9.93 -13.67 -2.71
N ALA A 120 -9.74 -12.63 -3.53
CA ALA A 120 -8.89 -12.70 -4.72
C ALA A 120 -7.42 -12.93 -4.35
N SER A 121 -6.92 -12.27 -3.30
CA SER A 121 -5.55 -12.46 -2.80
C SER A 121 -5.31 -13.88 -2.27
N GLY A 122 -6.29 -14.48 -1.59
CA GLY A 122 -6.22 -15.88 -1.15
C GLY A 122 -6.29 -16.89 -2.31
N ALA A 123 -7.08 -16.60 -3.34
CA ALA A 123 -7.18 -17.42 -4.55
C ALA A 123 -5.92 -17.35 -5.44
N ALA A 124 -5.18 -16.24 -5.41
CA ALA A 124 -3.90 -16.11 -6.10
C ALA A 124 -2.82 -17.06 -5.55
N GLY A 125 -2.94 -17.51 -4.30
CA GLY A 125 -2.12 -18.57 -3.71
C GLY A 125 -2.53 -20.00 -4.07
N MET A 126 -3.72 -20.18 -4.68
CA MET A 126 -4.24 -21.48 -5.14
C MET A 126 -4.26 -21.59 -6.67
N ALA A 127 -3.53 -20.74 -7.40
CA ALA A 127 -3.21 -21.07 -8.77
C ALA A 127 -2.34 -22.34 -8.73
N PRO A 128 -2.75 -23.47 -9.36
CA PRO A 128 -1.80 -24.54 -9.58
C PRO A 128 -0.67 -23.90 -10.37
N GLN A 129 0.54 -23.89 -9.79
CA GLN A 129 1.77 -23.60 -10.48
C GLN A 129 1.86 -24.62 -11.61
N ARG A 130 1.23 -24.28 -12.74
CA ARG A 130 1.23 -25.09 -13.95
C ARG A 130 2.68 -25.08 -14.36
N ARG A 131 3.37 -26.17 -14.01
CA ARG A 131 4.75 -26.45 -14.38
C ARG A 131 4.91 -25.96 -15.81
N ARG A 132 5.66 -24.88 -15.99
CA ARG A 132 6.28 -24.59 -17.27
C ARG A 132 7.26 -25.72 -17.49
N SER A 133 6.79 -26.80 -18.09
CA SER A 133 7.64 -27.82 -18.66
C SER A 133 8.46 -27.13 -19.74
N SER A 134 9.72 -26.89 -19.43
CA SER A 134 10.74 -26.59 -20.42
C SER A 134 10.80 -27.76 -21.41
N SER A 135 10.41 -27.54 -22.67
CA SER A 135 11.14 -28.04 -23.84
C SER A 135 10.44 -27.72 -25.16
N ALA A 136 11.29 -27.45 -26.16
CA ALA A 136 11.07 -27.43 -27.61
C ALA A 136 10.47 -26.16 -28.23
N THR A 137 11.34 -25.17 -28.43
CA THR A 137 11.37 -24.40 -29.68
C THR A 137 11.50 -25.36 -30.86
N LEU A 138 10.52 -25.38 -31.77
CA LEU A 138 10.68 -25.94 -33.12
C LEU A 138 9.79 -25.15 -34.05
N PHE A 139 10.31 -23.97 -34.42
CA PHE A 139 10.01 -23.38 -35.72
C PHE A 139 10.22 -24.47 -36.78
N GLY A 140 9.22 -24.69 -37.62
CA GLY A 140 9.48 -25.04 -39.00
C GLY A 140 8.88 -26.35 -39.50
N ARG A 141 8.03 -26.15 -40.51
CA ARG A 141 7.85 -26.97 -41.71
C ARG A 141 6.86 -28.14 -41.68
N MET A 142 5.71 -27.83 -42.29
CA MET A 142 5.35 -28.21 -43.66
C MET A 142 4.57 -29.52 -43.85
N THR A 143 3.47 -29.31 -44.55
CA THR A 143 2.50 -30.23 -45.12
C THR A 143 3.10 -31.35 -45.97
N GLN A 144 2.64 -32.58 -45.77
CA GLN A 144 2.58 -33.69 -46.75
C GLN A 144 2.04 -34.91 -45.98
N SER A 145 1.13 -35.77 -46.43
CA SER A 145 0.28 -35.87 -47.60
C SER A 145 -0.52 -37.18 -47.43
N PHE A 146 -1.72 -37.20 -47.99
CA PHE A 146 -2.56 -38.33 -48.45
C PHE A 146 -2.11 -39.80 -48.32
N ARG A 147 -3.09 -40.63 -47.91
CA ARG A 147 -3.48 -42.02 -48.31
C ARG A 147 -3.71 -42.87 -47.05
N GLY A 148 -4.76 -43.67 -46.89
CA GLY A 148 -5.89 -44.10 -47.71
C GLY A 148 -6.86 -44.87 -46.79
N ALA A 149 -8.08 -45.08 -47.26
CA ALA A 149 -9.21 -45.66 -46.53
C ALA A 149 -9.18 -47.22 -46.49
N PRO A 150 -10.28 -47.91 -46.13
CA PRO A 150 -10.50 -48.63 -44.88
C PRO A 150 -10.54 -50.17 -45.08
N GLN A 151 -10.64 -50.92 -43.97
CA GLN A 151 -11.56 -52.07 -43.83
C GLN A 151 -12.02 -52.17 -42.38
#